data_AF-A0A651FPF2-F1
#
_entry.id   AF-A0A651FPF2-F1
#
_cell.length_a   1.000
_cell.length_b   1.000
_cell.length_c   1.000
_cell.angle_alpha   90.00
_cell.angle_beta   90.00
_cell.angle_gamma   90.00
#
_symmetry.space_group_name_H-M   'P 1'
#
loop_
_entity.id
_entity.type
_entity.pdbx_description
1 polymer ?
#
loop_
_entity_poly.entity_id
_entity_poly.type
_entity_poly.pdbx_seq_one_letter_code
_entity_poly.pdbx_strand_id
1 'polypeptide(L)'
;MPRWASRITLLVTDVRVQRLQEISEEDAIAEGVEPFGRPGVAFVKLADAQTYSTPRGCFAALWNSINGTGAWEANPWVAAYSFDVIRQNVDAYLAAQAAAKPHEMPAGEEGR
;
A
#
# COMPACT_ATOMS: atom_id res chain seq x y z
N MET A 1 -7.80 -4.65 -17.43
CA MET A 1 -9.00 -4.54 -16.59
C MET A 1 -9.71 -3.23 -16.90
N PRO A 2 -10.97 -3.23 -17.39
CA PRO A 2 -11.70 -2.00 -17.70
C PRO A 2 -12.08 -1.20 -16.45
N ARG A 3 -12.03 0.14 -16.53
CA ARG A 3 -12.33 1.03 -15.40
C ARG A 3 -13.71 0.79 -14.79
N TRP A 4 -14.73 0.58 -15.62
CA TRP A 4 -16.11 0.31 -15.19
C TRP A 4 -16.28 -0.98 -14.38
N ALA A 5 -15.37 -1.95 -14.56
CA ALA A 5 -15.43 -3.24 -13.89
C ALA A 5 -14.69 -3.25 -12.54
N SER A 6 -13.94 -2.18 -12.22
CA SER A 6 -13.23 -2.10 -10.95
C SER A 6 -14.20 -1.94 -9.78
N ARG A 7 -13.98 -2.71 -8.71
CA ARG A 7 -14.77 -2.68 -7.46
C ARG A 7 -14.06 -1.97 -6.32
N ILE A 8 -12.81 -1.58 -6.52
CA ILE A 8 -11.97 -0.98 -5.49
C ILE A 8 -11.26 0.24 -6.11
N THR A 9 -11.15 1.29 -5.32
CA THR A 9 -10.33 2.48 -5.59
C THR A 9 -9.28 2.59 -4.50
N LEU A 10 -8.02 2.72 -4.89
CA LEU A 10 -6.90 2.95 -3.97
C LEU A 10 -6.57 4.43 -4.02
N LEU A 11 -6.83 5.14 -2.93
CA LEU A 11 -6.46 6.54 -2.79
C LEU A 11 -5.04 6.61 -2.25
N VAL A 12 -4.07 6.99 -3.09
CA VAL A 12 -2.68 7.12 -2.67
C VAL A 12 -2.55 8.29 -1.69
N THR A 13 -2.03 8.03 -0.50
CA THR A 13 -1.83 9.00 0.59
C THR A 13 -0.38 9.43 0.74
N ASP A 14 0.58 8.59 0.34
CA ASP A 14 2.02 8.89 0.39
C ASP A 14 2.79 8.11 -0.68
N VAL A 15 3.90 8.68 -1.14
CA VAL A 15 4.83 8.05 -2.10
C VAL A 15 6.27 8.30 -1.65
N ARG A 16 7.00 7.22 -1.35
CA ARG A 16 8.39 7.26 -0.91
C ARG A 16 9.29 6.55 -1.93
N VAL A 17 10.42 7.17 -2.27
CA VAL A 17 11.49 6.50 -3.03
C VAL A 17 12.59 6.11 -2.05
N GLN A 18 12.81 4.81 -1.86
CA GLN A 18 13.73 4.28 -0.85
C GLN A 18 14.48 3.07 -1.37
N ARG A 19 15.56 2.67 -0.69
CA ARG A 19 16.19 1.37 -0.94
C ARG A 19 15.29 0.26 -0.44
N LEU A 20 15.24 -0.87 -1.14
CA LEU A 20 14.43 -2.02 -0.75
C LEU A 20 14.69 -2.46 0.70
N GLN A 21 15.95 -2.51 1.13
CA GLN A 21 16.33 -2.92 2.47
C GLN A 21 16.10 -1.84 3.55
N GLU A 22 15.62 -0.64 3.19
CA GLU A 22 15.18 0.38 4.15
C GLU A 22 13.75 0.15 4.63
N ILE A 23 13.06 -0.87 4.12
CA ILE A 23 11.73 -1.27 4.61
C ILE A 23 11.75 -1.56 6.12
N SER A 24 10.77 -0.98 6.84
CA SER A 24 10.58 -1.23 8.27
C SER A 24 9.85 -2.56 8.51
N GLU A 25 9.79 -3.00 9.77
CA GLU A 25 9.02 -4.20 10.11
C GLU A 25 7.51 -3.98 9.97
N GLU A 26 7.05 -2.77 10.28
CA GLU A 26 5.64 -2.36 10.13
C GLU A 26 5.24 -2.33 8.66
N ASP A 27 6.09 -1.75 7.80
CA ASP A 27 5.87 -1.74 6.34
C ASP A 27 5.85 -3.17 5.79
N ALA A 28 6.76 -4.05 6.24
CA ALA A 28 6.78 -5.45 5.83
C ALA A 28 5.49 -6.21 6.21
N ILE A 29 4.92 -5.94 7.39
CA ILE A 29 3.62 -6.50 7.81
C ILE A 29 2.48 -5.93 6.94
N ALA A 30 2.49 -4.62 6.66
CA ALA A 30 1.49 -3.96 5.83
C ALA A 30 1.45 -4.47 4.38
N GLU A 31 2.60 -4.89 3.85
CA GLU A 31 2.73 -5.55 2.54
C GLU A 31 2.12 -6.98 2.50
N GLY A 32 1.69 -7.50 3.66
CA GLY A 32 1.00 -8.79 3.76
C GLY A 32 1.84 -9.93 4.34
N VAL A 33 2.93 -9.62 5.05
CA VAL A 33 3.59 -10.61 5.90
C VAL A 33 2.78 -10.83 7.16
N GLU A 34 2.27 -12.04 7.35
CA GLU A 34 1.42 -12.39 8.49
C GLU A 34 2.19 -13.15 9.59
N PRO A 35 1.90 -12.87 10.87
CA PRO A 35 2.39 -13.69 11.97
C PRO A 35 1.75 -15.08 11.92
N PHE A 36 2.55 -16.12 12.13
CA PHE A 36 2.14 -17.51 12.16
C PHE A 36 2.30 -18.10 13.56
N GLY A 37 1.22 -18.73 14.06
CA GLY A 37 1.19 -19.28 15.41
C GLY A 37 0.90 -18.21 16.47
N ARG A 38 1.69 -18.17 17.54
CA ARG A 38 1.54 -17.11 18.56
C ARG A 38 2.06 -15.78 17.99
N PRO A 39 1.40 -14.64 18.26
CA PRO A 39 1.90 -13.32 17.88
C PRO A 39 3.36 -13.13 18.31
N GLY A 40 4.21 -12.68 17.39
CA GLY A 40 5.63 -12.40 17.65
C GLY A 40 6.57 -13.60 17.65
N VAL A 41 6.12 -14.80 17.26
CA VAL A 41 6.98 -16.01 17.27
C VAL A 41 7.54 -16.36 15.89
N ALA A 42 6.72 -16.26 14.85
CA ALA A 42 7.13 -16.55 13.49
C ALA A 42 6.27 -15.76 12.50
N PHE A 43 6.80 -15.52 11.32
CA PHE A 43 6.10 -14.93 10.19
C PHE A 43 6.12 -15.91 9.04
N VAL A 44 5.02 -16.03 8.29
CA VAL A 44 4.94 -16.98 7.18
C VAL A 44 4.65 -16.26 5.88
N LYS A 45 5.37 -16.69 4.86
CA LYS A 45 5.00 -16.41 3.48
C LYS A 45 3.93 -17.42 3.09
N LEU A 46 2.70 -16.93 2.86
CA LEU A 46 1.53 -17.77 2.56
C LEU A 46 1.76 -18.80 1.44
N ALA A 47 2.69 -18.53 0.53
CA ALA A 47 2.94 -19.38 -0.63
C ALA A 47 3.82 -20.62 -0.35
N ASP A 48 4.63 -20.67 0.72
CA ASP A 48 5.59 -21.76 0.92
C ASP A 48 5.64 -22.35 2.34
N ALA A 49 4.78 -21.88 3.25
CA ALA A 49 4.68 -22.34 4.64
C ALA A 49 6.02 -22.29 5.42
N GLN A 50 7.01 -21.54 4.93
CA GLN A 50 8.27 -21.31 5.65
C GLN A 50 8.07 -20.24 6.71
N THR A 51 8.63 -20.51 7.89
CA THR A 51 8.60 -19.59 9.03
C THR A 51 9.88 -18.77 9.09
N TYR A 52 9.73 -17.48 9.32
CA TYR A 52 10.82 -16.52 9.49
C TYR A 52 10.73 -15.87 10.86
N SER A 53 11.88 -15.53 11.45
CA SER A 53 11.95 -14.92 12.78
C SER A 53 11.59 -13.43 12.80
N THR A 54 11.63 -12.76 11.64
CA THR A 54 11.31 -11.33 11.51
C THR A 54 10.41 -11.06 10.30
N PRO A 55 9.56 -10.01 10.35
CA PRO A 55 8.74 -9.63 9.20
C PRO A 55 9.59 -9.31 7.96
N ARG A 56 10.72 -8.61 8.18
CA ARG A 56 11.67 -8.28 7.12
C ARG A 56 12.29 -9.51 6.47
N GLY A 57 12.63 -10.55 7.25
CA GLY A 57 13.14 -11.81 6.70
C GLY A 57 12.10 -12.52 5.84
N CYS A 58 10.84 -12.52 6.29
CA CYS A 58 9.74 -13.07 5.51
C CYS A 58 9.49 -12.27 4.22
N PHE A 59 9.53 -10.94 4.30
CA PHE A 59 9.39 -10.06 3.14
C PHE A 59 10.54 -10.24 2.14
N ALA A 60 11.77 -10.41 2.60
CA ALA A 60 12.92 -10.70 1.74
C ALA A 60 12.73 -11.98 0.92
N ALA A 61 12.21 -13.05 1.55
CA ALA A 61 11.90 -14.29 0.86
C ALA A 61 10.71 -14.17 -0.11
N LEU A 62 9.70 -13.37 0.24
CA LEU A 62 8.60 -13.03 -0.66
C LEU A 62 9.11 -12.27 -1.89
N TRP A 63 9.91 -11.23 -1.67
CA TRP A 63 10.51 -10.43 -2.73
C TRP A 63 11.33 -11.28 -3.70
N ASN A 64 12.23 -12.13 -3.18
CA ASN A 64 13.03 -13.05 -3.99
C ASN A 64 12.17 -14.06 -4.77
N SER A 65 11.01 -14.47 -4.24
CA SER A 65 10.12 -15.37 -4.99
C SER A 65 9.38 -14.71 -6.14
N ILE A 66 9.10 -13.41 -6.03
CA ILE A 66 8.43 -12.63 -7.06
C ILE A 66 9.43 -12.15 -8.13
N ASN A 67 10.62 -11.72 -7.70
CA ASN A 67 11.60 -11.04 -8.55
C ASN A 67 12.82 -11.90 -8.93
N GLY A 68 12.90 -13.14 -8.41
CA GLY A 68 14.00 -14.06 -8.65
C GLY A 68 15.05 -14.06 -7.53
N THR A 69 15.86 -15.13 -7.51
CA THR A 69 16.92 -15.32 -6.51
C THR A 69 17.96 -14.19 -6.59
N GLY A 70 18.33 -13.61 -5.44
CA GLY A 70 19.31 -12.53 -5.36
C GLY A 70 18.72 -11.12 -5.49
N ALA A 71 17.42 -10.99 -5.74
CA ALA A 71 16.76 -9.69 -5.96
C ALA A 71 16.69 -8.84 -4.70
N TRP A 72 16.62 -9.45 -3.52
CA TRP A 72 16.68 -8.78 -2.21
C TRP A 72 18.08 -8.19 -1.96
N GLU A 73 19.11 -8.97 -2.27
CA GLU A 73 20.52 -8.62 -2.08
C GLU A 73 20.95 -7.50 -3.03
N ALA A 74 20.36 -7.43 -4.24
CA ALA A 74 20.58 -6.33 -5.18
C ALA A 74 20.18 -4.96 -4.62
N ASN A 75 19.31 -4.94 -3.61
CA ASN A 75 18.85 -3.74 -2.90
C ASN A 75 18.48 -2.58 -3.83
N PRO A 76 17.56 -2.78 -4.81
CA PRO A 76 17.20 -1.75 -5.78
C PRO A 76 16.51 -0.55 -5.11
N TRP A 77 16.45 0.56 -5.83
CA TRP A 77 15.53 1.65 -5.51
C TRP A 77 14.11 1.22 -5.85
N VAL A 78 13.19 1.44 -4.91
CA VAL A 78 11.77 1.10 -5.04
C VAL A 78 10.92 2.33 -4.74
N ALA A 79 9.73 2.38 -5.33
CA ALA A 79 8.67 3.31 -4.94
C ALA A 79 7.71 2.58 -4.01
N ALA A 80 7.62 3.04 -2.76
CA ALA A 80 6.67 2.56 -1.76
C ALA A 80 5.45 3.48 -1.74
N TYR A 81 4.25 2.90 -1.85
CA TYR A 81 2.99 3.63 -1.89
C TYR A 81 2.17 3.31 -0.65
N SER A 82 1.73 4.34 0.07
CA SER A 82 0.69 4.22 1.10
C SER A 82 -0.65 4.61 0.47
N PHE A 83 -1.72 3.89 0.80
CA PHE A 83 -3.04 4.20 0.26
C PHE A 83 -4.19 3.77 1.18
N ASP A 84 -5.32 4.46 1.03
CA ASP A 84 -6.59 4.07 1.62
C ASP A 84 -7.41 3.24 0.63
N VAL A 85 -8.01 2.16 1.12
CA VAL A 85 -8.85 1.27 0.33
C VAL A 85 -10.31 1.74 0.36
N ILE A 86 -10.80 2.19 -0.77
CA ILE A 86 -12.20 2.56 -0.94
C ILE A 86 -12.90 1.45 -1.71
N ARG A 87 -13.87 0.78 -1.07
CA ARG A 87 -14.61 -0.37 -1.65
C ARG A 87 -15.70 0.06 -2.63
N GLN A 88 -15.35 0.92 -3.58
CA GLN A 88 -16.23 1.36 -4.65
C GLN A 88 -15.44 1.67 -5.92
N ASN A 89 -16.15 1.75 -7.04
CA ASN A 89 -15.58 2.19 -8.30
C ASN A 89 -15.13 3.65 -8.23
N VAL A 90 -14.04 3.97 -8.93
CA VAL A 90 -13.43 5.30 -8.94
C VAL A 90 -14.37 6.38 -9.51
N ASP A 91 -15.22 6.05 -10.48
CA ASP A 91 -16.18 7.01 -11.04
C ASP A 91 -17.27 7.36 -10.02
N ALA A 92 -17.75 6.35 -9.27
CA ALA A 92 -18.69 6.57 -8.17
C ALA A 92 -18.05 7.39 -7.03
N TYR A 93 -16.79 7.11 -6.69
CA TYR A 93 -16.05 7.88 -5.69
C TYR A 93 -15.91 9.35 -6.10
N LEU A 94 -15.46 9.63 -7.33
CA LEU A 94 -15.28 10.99 -7.81
C LEU A 94 -16.60 11.76 -7.92
N ALA A 95 -17.68 11.10 -8.34
CA ALA A 95 -19.01 11.71 -8.37
C ALA A 95 -19.48 12.12 -6.96
N ALA A 96 -19.27 11.27 -5.95
CA ALA A 96 -19.59 11.60 -4.56
C ALA A 96 -18.76 12.76 -4.01
N GLN A 97 -17.45 12.79 -4.31
CA GLN A 97 -16.56 13.88 -3.89
C GLN A 97 -16.94 15.23 -4.53
N ALA A 98 -17.37 15.22 -5.79
CA ALA A 98 -17.82 16.43 -6.49
C ALA A 98 -19.12 16.99 -5.89
N ALA A 99 -20.07 16.12 -5.51
CA ALA A 99 -21.31 16.52 -4.86
C ALA A 99 -21.10 17.09 -3.43
N ALA A 100 -20.02 16.71 -2.76
CA ALA A 100 -19.70 17.13 -1.39
C ALA A 100 -19.03 18.52 -1.29
N LYS A 101 -18.67 19.18 -2.40
CA LYS A 101 -18.15 20.57 -2.41
C LYS A 101 -19.22 21.57 -2.90
N PRO A 102 -20.18 22.03 -2.08
CA PRO A 102 -21.04 23.14 -2.47
C PRO A 102 -20.31 24.48 -2.27
N HIS A 103 -20.01 25.14 -3.39
CA HIS A 103 -20.00 26.60 -3.58
C HIS A 103 -19.30 27.45 -2.51
N GLU A 104 -17.98 27.59 -2.64
CA GLU A 104 -17.26 28.72 -2.04
C GLU A 104 -17.46 29.94 -2.95
N MET A 105 -18.47 30.76 -2.67
CA MET A 105 -18.59 32.09 -3.27
C MET A 105 -17.72 33.06 -2.47
N PRO A 106 -16.80 33.81 -3.10
CA PRO A 106 -16.19 34.94 -2.43
C PRO A 106 -17.29 35.97 -2.17
N ALA A 107 -17.49 36.32 -0.90
CA ALA A 107 -18.29 37.48 -0.53
C ALA A 107 -17.64 38.71 -1.18
N GLY A 108 -18.25 39.18 -2.27
CA GLY A 108 -17.92 40.44 -2.89
C GLY A 108 -18.11 41.56 -1.87
N GLU A 109 -17.00 42.19 -1.51
CA GLU A 109 -16.79 43.63 -1.57
C GLU A 109 -18.09 44.46 -1.72
N GLU A 110 -18.79 44.70 -0.61
CA GLU A 110 -19.74 45.81 -0.51
C GLU A 110 -18.97 47.05 -0.06
N GLY A 111 -18.98 48.04 -0.96
CA GLY A 111 -18.22 49.26 -0.85
C GLY A 111 -18.65 50.17 0.30
N ARG A 112 -17.71 51.06 0.64
CA ARG A 112 -17.99 52.28 1.37
C ARG A 112 -17.10 53.40 0.88
#